data_AF-A0A382XRL3-F1
#
_entry.id   AF-A0A382XRL3-F1
#
_cell.length_a   1.000
_cell.length_b   1.000
_cell.length_c   1.000
_cell.angle_alpha   90.00
_cell.angle_beta   90.00
_cell.angle_gamma   90.00
#
_symmetry.space_group_name_H-M   'P 1'
#
loop_
_entity.id
_entity.type
_entity.pdbx_description
1 polymer ?
#
loop_
_entity_poly.entity_id
_entity_poly.type
_entity_poly.pdbx_seq_one_letter_code
_entity_poly.pdbx_strand_id
1 'polypeptide(L)'
;KLVLSRSVANFVEIYGRVIPVEKIPQVTVTFSNPTVNGNPVKDATAFAVYPDGVPDYANAIAKKGALVIRVGEKVMNRTKRRVRLLPPE
;
A
#
# COMPACT_ATOMS: atom_id res chain seq x y z
N LYS A 1 -10.23 -5.10 31.56
CA LYS A 1 -9.71 -6.09 30.58
C LYS A 1 -9.31 -5.34 29.33
N LEU A 2 -8.00 -5.23 29.04
CA LEU A 2 -7.53 -4.57 27.82
C LEU A 2 -7.84 -5.51 26.64
N VAL A 3 -8.67 -5.07 25.70
CA VAL A 3 -8.98 -5.85 24.49
C VAL A 3 -8.41 -5.06 23.33
N LEU A 4 -7.30 -5.54 22.76
CA LEU A 4 -6.80 -5.01 21.51
C LEU A 4 -7.87 -5.22 20.43
N SER A 5 -8.14 -4.17 19.65
CA SER A 5 -8.92 -4.23 18.42
C SER A 5 -8.52 -5.48 17.61
N ARG A 6 -9.50 -6.25 17.13
CA ARG A 6 -9.29 -7.52 16.42
C ARG A 6 -8.66 -7.38 15.02
N SER A 7 -8.32 -6.17 14.60
CA SER A 7 -7.82 -5.88 13.25
C SER A 7 -6.34 -5.51 13.31
N VAL A 8 -5.48 -6.44 12.91
CA VAL A 8 -4.04 -6.19 12.69
C VAL A 8 -3.86 -5.71 11.25
N ALA A 9 -3.11 -4.62 11.05
CA ALA A 9 -2.82 -4.07 9.73
C ALA A 9 -1.33 -3.73 9.59
N ASN A 10 -0.80 -3.92 8.39
CA ASN A 10 0.48 -3.38 7.97
C ASN A 10 0.21 -2.27 6.96
N PHE A 11 0.90 -1.14 7.09
CA PHE A 11 0.75 -0.02 6.16
C PHE A 11 2.10 0.63 5.87
N VAL A 12 2.18 1.31 4.73
CA VAL A 12 3.30 2.17 4.36
C VAL A 12 2.73 3.55 4.16
N GLU A 13 3.24 4.50 4.93
CA GLU A 13 2.99 5.93 4.75
C GLU A 13 4.27 6.60 4.29
N ILE A 14 4.16 7.49 3.30
CA ILE A 14 5.28 8.19 2.71
C ILE A 14 5.13 9.66 3.06
N TYR A 15 6.08 10.17 3.83
CA TYR A 15 6.15 11.58 4.19
C TYR A 15 7.40 12.21 3.59
N GLY A 16 7.30 13.45 3.17
CA GLY A 16 8.43 14.18 2.63
C GLY A 16 8.07 15.63 2.32
N ARG A 17 9.09 16.46 2.15
CA ARG A 17 8.90 17.78 1.54
C ARG A 17 8.45 17.60 0.09
N VAL A 18 7.67 18.54 -0.42
CA VAL A 18 7.32 18.56 -1.84
C VAL A 18 8.60 18.82 -2.63
N ILE A 19 9.03 17.83 -3.41
CA ILE A 19 10.17 17.89 -4.32
C ILE A 19 9.72 17.44 -5.72
N PRO A 20 10.44 17.83 -6.79
CA PRO A 20 10.20 17.29 -8.11
C PRO A 20 10.22 15.76 -8.11
N VAL A 21 9.33 15.13 -8.88
CA VAL A 21 9.18 13.67 -8.90
C VAL A 21 10.49 12.97 -9.27
N GLU A 22 11.28 13.59 -10.13
CA GLU A 22 12.57 13.11 -10.63
C GLU A 22 13.64 13.06 -9.53
N LYS A 23 13.41 13.72 -8.40
CA LYS A 23 14.30 13.73 -7.24
C LYS A 23 13.82 12.80 -6.11
N ILE A 24 12.64 12.18 -6.25
CA ILE A 24 12.12 11.24 -5.25
C ILE A 24 12.91 9.93 -5.36
N PRO A 25 13.52 9.42 -4.26
CA PRO A 25 14.22 8.15 -4.29
C PRO A 25 13.29 7.01 -4.72
N GLN A 26 13.81 6.11 -5.55
CA GLN A 26 13.10 4.90 -5.93
C GLN A 26 13.13 3.90 -4.78
N VAL A 27 11.96 3.52 -4.30
CA VAL A 27 11.80 2.54 -3.22
C VAL A 27 10.75 1.52 -3.62
N THR A 28 11.07 0.24 -3.43
CA THR A 28 10.11 -0.84 -3.54
C THR A 28 9.92 -1.50 -2.19
N VAL A 29 8.68 -1.53 -1.71
CA VAL A 29 8.28 -2.23 -0.49
C VAL A 29 7.41 -3.42 -0.90
N THR A 30 7.72 -4.60 -0.35
CA THR A 30 6.93 -5.81 -0.60
C THR A 30 6.44 -6.37 0.73
N PHE A 31 5.13 -6.52 0.87
CA PHE A 31 4.53 -7.32 1.92
C PHE A 31 4.17 -8.69 1.37
N SER A 32 4.70 -9.74 2.00
CA SER A 32 4.18 -11.10 1.83
C SER A 32 2.78 -11.22 2.43
N ASN A 33 2.11 -12.34 2.18
CA ASN A 33 0.82 -12.64 2.82
C ASN A 33 1.00 -12.56 4.35
N PRO A 34 0.21 -11.74 5.07
CA PRO A 34 0.34 -11.61 6.51
C PRO A 34 0.10 -12.93 7.23
N THR A 35 0.85 -13.12 8.32
CA THR A 35 0.72 -14.26 9.22
C THR A 35 0.43 -13.79 10.64
N VAL A 36 -0.49 -14.43 11.33
CA VAL A 36 -0.77 -14.21 12.76
C VAL A 36 -0.46 -15.52 13.50
N ASN A 37 0.46 -15.45 14.46
CA ASN A 37 0.94 -16.63 15.20
C ASN A 37 1.41 -17.77 14.28
N GLY A 38 2.14 -17.45 13.22
CA GLY A 38 2.63 -18.42 12.23
C GLY A 38 1.60 -18.93 11.23
N ASN A 39 0.32 -18.55 11.37
CA ASN A 39 -0.75 -18.99 10.47
C ASN A 39 -1.05 -17.90 9.42
N PRO A 40 -1.16 -18.25 8.13
CA PRO A 40 -1.59 -17.31 7.09
C PRO A 40 -2.99 -16.76 7.35
N VAL A 41 -3.20 -15.47 7.11
CA VAL A 41 -4.53 -14.85 7.13
C VAL A 41 -5.30 -15.28 5.88
N LYS A 42 -6.56 -15.71 6.05
CA LYS A 42 -7.43 -16.17 4.95
C LYS A 42 -8.16 -15.02 4.26
N ASP A 43 -8.68 -14.06 5.03
CA ASP A 43 -9.49 -12.93 4.54
C ASP A 43 -8.73 -11.60 4.50
N ALA A 44 -7.49 -11.61 4.02
CA ALA A 44 -6.68 -10.40 4.00
C ALA A 44 -7.27 -9.35 3.05
N THR A 45 -7.51 -8.14 3.57
CA THR A 45 -7.94 -7.00 2.76
C THR A 45 -6.80 -6.01 2.59
N ALA A 46 -6.75 -5.37 1.42
CA ALA A 46 -5.72 -4.38 1.12
C ALA A 46 -6.32 -3.25 0.29
N PHE A 47 -5.99 -2.01 0.68
CA PHE A 47 -6.40 -0.80 -0.02
C PHE A 47 -5.19 0.09 -0.27
N ALA A 48 -5.14 0.67 -1.46
CA ALA A 48 -4.26 1.81 -1.74
C ALA A 48 -5.10 3.08 -1.69
N VAL A 49 -4.63 4.07 -0.94
CA VAL A 49 -5.24 5.39 -0.82
C VAL A 49 -4.22 6.43 -1.25
N TYR A 50 -4.60 7.26 -2.22
CA TYR A 50 -3.79 8.32 -2.79
C TYR A 50 -4.51 9.64 -2.49
N PRO A 51 -3.92 10.56 -1.72
CA PRO A 51 -4.54 11.84 -1.42
C PRO A 51 -4.87 12.64 -2.68
N ASP A 52 -5.83 13.55 -2.56
CA ASP A 52 -6.12 14.53 -3.61
C ASP A 52 -5.09 15.66 -3.60
N GLY A 53 -4.81 16.24 -4.78
CA GLY A 53 -3.90 17.37 -4.93
C GLY A 53 -2.41 17.05 -4.72
N VAL A 54 -2.02 15.78 -4.55
CA VAL A 54 -0.62 15.36 -4.47
C VAL A 54 -0.15 14.73 -5.79
N PRO A 55 1.13 14.88 -6.17
CA PRO A 55 1.64 14.25 -7.38
C PRO A 55 1.56 12.72 -7.30
N ASP A 56 1.34 12.09 -8.45
CA ASP A 56 1.24 10.64 -8.55
C ASP A 56 2.64 10.04 -8.76
N TYR A 57 3.29 9.65 -7.66
CA TYR A 57 4.65 9.09 -7.67
C TYR A 57 4.79 7.73 -6.96
N ALA A 58 3.68 7.15 -6.52
CA ALA A 58 3.66 5.86 -5.85
C ALA A 58 2.57 4.96 -6.45
N ASN A 59 2.84 3.68 -6.64
CA ASN A 59 1.87 2.70 -7.13
C ASN A 59 1.90 1.43 -6.29
N ALA A 60 0.72 0.92 -5.94
CA ALA A 60 0.57 -0.33 -5.22
C ALA A 60 -0.22 -1.33 -6.06
N ILE A 61 0.27 -2.57 -6.13
CA ILE A 61 -0.37 -3.69 -6.83
C ILE A 61 -0.38 -4.94 -5.96
N ALA A 62 -1.38 -5.80 -6.16
CA ALA A 62 -1.36 -7.16 -5.63
C ALA A 62 -0.76 -8.11 -6.69
N LYS A 63 0.19 -8.95 -6.28
CA LYS A 63 0.81 -9.97 -7.13
C LYS A 63 0.97 -11.26 -6.33
N LYS A 64 0.24 -12.31 -6.71
CA LYS A 64 0.32 -13.65 -6.08
C LYS A 64 0.16 -13.59 -4.54
N GLY A 65 -0.80 -12.81 -4.03
CA GLY A 65 -1.05 -12.64 -2.59
C GLY A 65 -0.06 -11.72 -1.86
N ALA A 66 0.97 -11.22 -2.53
CA ALA A 66 1.86 -10.18 -2.01
C ALA A 66 1.39 -8.79 -2.46
N LEU A 67 1.65 -7.78 -1.64
CA LEU A 67 1.47 -6.37 -1.99
C LEU A 67 2.81 -5.77 -2.35
N VAL A 68 2.92 -5.17 -3.52
CA VAL A 68 4.13 -4.48 -4.00
C VAL A 68 3.82 -3.00 -4.14
N ILE A 69 4.50 -2.17 -3.36
CA ILE A 69 4.42 -0.71 -3.41
C ILE A 69 5.71 -0.18 -4.02
N ARG A 70 5.58 0.59 -5.10
CA ARG A 70 6.68 1.29 -5.76
C ARG A 70 6.52 2.78 -5.51
N VAL A 71 7.61 3.46 -5.20
CA VAL A 71 7.67 4.91 -4.91
C VAL A 71 8.80 5.51 -5.73
N GLY A 72 8.64 6.77 -6.14
CA GLY A 72 9.66 7.50 -6.91
C GLY A 72 9.55 7.30 -8.42
N GLU A 73 8.42 6.81 -8.90
CA GLU A 73 8.12 6.67 -10.33
C GLU A 73 6.84 7.41 -10.65
N LYS A 74 6.87 8.27 -11.67
CA LYS A 74 5.68 9.00 -12.11
C LYS A 74 4.62 8.02 -12.59
N VAL A 75 3.43 8.10 -12.01
CA VAL A 75 2.27 7.32 -12.43
C VAL A 75 1.40 8.22 -13.30
N MET A 76 1.34 7.89 -14.59
CA MET A 76 0.56 8.66 -15.55
C MET A 76 -0.94 8.35 -15.40
N ASN A 77 -1.78 9.39 -15.50
CA ASN A 77 -3.23 9.27 -15.65
C ASN A 77 -3.95 8.46 -14.56
N ARG A 78 -3.60 8.65 -13.27
CA ARG A 78 -4.33 7.98 -12.18
C ARG A 78 -5.78 8.47 -12.14
N THR A 79 -6.72 7.55 -12.40
CA THR A 79 -8.17 7.82 -12.38
C THR A 79 -8.83 7.52 -11.04
N LYS A 80 -8.25 6.63 -10.23
CA LYS A 80 -8.81 6.21 -8.93
C LYS A 80 -7.86 6.54 -7.77
N ARG A 81 -8.37 7.26 -6.78
CA ARG A 81 -7.66 7.66 -5.56
C ARG A 81 -7.76 6.62 -4.44
N ARG A 82 -8.79 5.76 -4.48
CA ARG A 82 -8.92 4.60 -3.60
C ARG A 82 -9.10 3.34 -4.43
N VAL A 83 -8.25 2.34 -4.20
CA VAL A 83 -8.26 1.08 -4.94
C VAL A 83 -8.22 -0.09 -3.95
N ARG A 84 -9.14 -1.03 -4.11
CA ARG A 84 -9.07 -2.33 -3.42
C ARG A 84 -8.12 -3.23 -4.20
N LEU A 85 -7.08 -3.74 -3.55
CA LEU A 85 -6.00 -4.51 -4.19
C LEU A 85 -6.21 -6.02 -4.12
N LEU A 86 -6.81 -6.51 -3.04
CA LEU A 86 -7.17 -7.92 -2.87
C LEU A 86 -8.69 -8.10 -3.02
N PRO A 87 -9.15 -9.13 -3.76
CA PRO A 87 -10.57 -9.38 -3.94
C PRO A 87 -11.27 -9.68 -2.60
N PRO A 88 -12.58 -9.43 -2.47
CA PRO A 88 -13.40 -10.12 -1.47
C PRO A 88 -13.46 -11.62 -1.81
N GLU A 89 -13.50 -12.48 -0.78
CA GLU A 89 -13.99 -13.85 -0.96
C GLU A 89 -15.45 -13.85 -1.47
#